data_AF-A0A0F9HL17-F1
#
_entry.id   AF-A0A0F9HL17-F1
#
_cell.length_a   1.000
_cell.length_b   1.000
_cell.length_c   1.000
_cell.angle_alpha   90.00
_cell.angle_beta   90.00
_cell.angle_gamma   90.00
#
_symmetry.space_group_name_H-M   'P 1'
#
loop_
_entity.id
_entity.type
_entity.pdbx_description
1 polymer ?
#
loop_
_entity_poly.entity_id
_entity_poly.type
_entity_poly.pdbx_seq_one_letter_code
_entity_poly.pdbx_strand_id
1 'polypeptide(L)'
;MLRETSRTTVLPVSVDDLKVHLRIASTAIAGGSSAEDALLESYEMAAIRRGENLTRRAWMRTKWELTLDSFPTGQMVLPRPPLTTIAAEVVVTYIDPAAAVQTLGATGYGIDERSEPGSLIPSTESSEDWPDTNDVFNAVTVTFFSGYATATTNVIPESIQQWIRLQVGQMYEFREPVADGSLNTQRRDFLDGLLDPYIVF
;
A
#
# COMPACT_ATOMS: atom_id res chain seq x y z
N MET A 1 15.06 6.73 0.11
CA MET A 1 13.71 7.33 -0.03
C MET A 1 12.71 6.26 -0.47
N LEU A 2 11.46 6.30 -0.01
CA LEU A 2 10.39 5.42 -0.52
C LEU A 2 9.49 6.19 -1.49
N ARG A 3 9.23 5.64 -2.67
CA ARG A 3 8.37 6.21 -3.69
C ARG A 3 7.39 5.18 -4.23
N GLU A 4 6.14 5.59 -4.45
CA GLU A 4 5.15 4.82 -5.20
C GLU A 4 5.40 4.99 -6.71
N THR A 5 5.53 3.87 -7.43
CA THR A 5 5.80 3.86 -8.88
C THR A 5 4.55 3.53 -9.69
N SER A 6 3.74 2.60 -9.22
CA SER A 6 2.43 2.29 -9.81
C SER A 6 1.55 1.57 -8.78
N ARG A 7 0.23 1.58 -8.98
CA ARG A 7 -0.71 0.74 -8.22
C ARG A 7 -1.74 0.11 -9.13
N THR A 8 -2.37 -0.95 -8.64
CA THR A 8 -3.54 -1.54 -9.31
C THR A 8 -4.68 -0.53 -9.41
N THR A 9 -5.49 -0.65 -10.46
CA THR A 9 -6.72 0.14 -10.64
C THR A 9 -7.94 -0.53 -10.02
N VAL A 10 -7.81 -1.78 -9.55
CA VAL A 10 -8.90 -2.52 -8.90
C VAL A 10 -9.08 -1.99 -7.48
N LEU A 11 -10.22 -1.35 -7.23
CA LEU A 11 -10.57 -0.78 -5.94
C LEU A 11 -11.02 -1.85 -4.93
N PRO A 12 -10.79 -1.63 -3.61
CA PRO A 12 -11.23 -2.52 -2.54
C PRO A 12 -12.73 -2.77 -2.48
N VAL A 13 -13.55 -1.75 -2.75
CA VAL A 13 -15.00 -1.81 -2.75
C VAL A 13 -15.49 -1.55 -4.17
N SER A 14 -16.49 -2.29 -4.64
CA SER A 14 -17.06 -2.02 -5.96
C SER A 14 -17.91 -0.75 -5.93
N VAL A 15 -17.97 -0.03 -7.06
CA VAL A 15 -18.83 1.15 -7.18
C VAL A 15 -20.30 0.78 -6.97
N ASP A 16 -20.71 -0.43 -7.33
CA ASP A 16 -22.07 -0.92 -7.09
C ASP A 16 -22.36 -1.12 -5.60
N ASP A 17 -21.40 -1.65 -4.83
CA ASP A 17 -21.53 -1.75 -3.37
C ASP A 17 -21.59 -0.36 -2.71
N LEU A 18 -20.82 0.61 -3.21
CA LEU A 18 -20.89 1.99 -2.75
C LEU A 18 -22.26 2.62 -3.04
N LYS A 19 -22.82 2.40 -4.24
CA LYS A 19 -24.17 2.86 -4.59
C LYS A 19 -25.23 2.26 -3.68
N VAL A 20 -25.13 0.97 -3.37
CA VAL A 20 -26.03 0.29 -2.41
C VAL A 20 -25.89 0.92 -1.02
N HIS A 21 -24.66 1.16 -0.55
CA HIS A 21 -24.40 1.79 0.74
C HIS A 21 -25.03 3.19 0.83
N LEU A 22 -24.89 3.99 -0.23
CA LEU A 22 -25.40 5.37 -0.32
C LEU A 22 -26.87 5.44 -0.71
N ARG A 23 -27.52 4.30 -0.99
CA ARG A 23 -28.91 4.21 -1.48
C ARG A 23 -29.13 5.00 -2.77
N ILE A 24 -28.12 5.09 -3.61
CA ILE A 24 -28.21 5.70 -4.94
C ILE A 24 -28.98 4.71 -5.83
N ALA A 25 -30.05 5.18 -6.47
CA ALA A 25 -30.79 4.36 -7.41
C ALA A 25 -29.87 3.95 -8.56
N SER A 26 -29.76 2.66 -8.84
CA SER A 26 -28.98 2.15 -9.97
C SER A 26 -29.72 2.47 -11.28
N THR A 27 -29.71 3.73 -11.72
CA THR A 27 -30.07 4.07 -13.10
C THR A 27 -28.88 3.72 -13.98
N ALA A 28 -28.60 2.41 -14.10
CA ALA A 28 -27.61 1.94 -15.05
C ALA A 28 -28.07 2.39 -16.44
N ILE A 29 -27.32 3.32 -17.04
CA ILE A 29 -27.35 3.46 -18.50
C ILE A 29 -26.71 2.16 -19.01
N ALA A 30 -27.43 1.39 -19.83
CA ALA A 30 -26.90 0.14 -20.38
C ALA A 30 -25.51 0.40 -21.02
N GLY A 31 -24.46 -0.11 -20.38
CA GLY A 31 -23.07 -0.01 -20.85
C GLY A 31 -22.32 1.30 -20.55
N GLY A 32 -22.76 2.15 -19.63
CA GLY A 32 -22.09 3.43 -19.33
C GLY A 32 -21.72 3.64 -17.86
N SER A 33 -20.45 4.01 -17.62
CA SER A 33 -20.01 4.64 -16.37
C SER A 33 -20.67 6.03 -16.26
N SER A 34 -21.27 6.33 -15.11
CA SER A 34 -21.89 7.63 -14.85
C SER A 34 -20.85 8.62 -14.32
N ALA A 35 -21.10 9.94 -14.44
CA ALA A 35 -20.24 10.96 -13.82
C ALA A 35 -20.17 10.82 -12.29
N GLU A 36 -21.19 10.19 -11.70
CA GLU A 36 -21.24 9.88 -10.27
C GLU A 36 -20.33 8.70 -9.91
N ASP A 37 -20.14 7.73 -10.81
CA ASP A 37 -19.25 6.59 -10.60
C ASP A 37 -17.80 7.06 -10.45
N ALA A 38 -17.36 7.94 -11.34
CA ALA A 38 -16.03 8.55 -11.28
C ALA A 38 -15.83 9.37 -9.99
N LEU A 39 -16.89 10.00 -9.47
CA LEU A 39 -16.85 10.73 -8.20
C LEU A 39 -16.68 9.76 -7.02
N LEU A 40 -17.44 8.67 -6.98
CA LEU A 40 -17.36 7.66 -5.93
C LEU A 40 -15.98 6.99 -5.90
N GLU A 41 -15.41 6.65 -7.06
CA GLU A 41 -14.05 6.13 -7.18
C GLU A 41 -13.02 7.14 -6.63
N SER A 42 -13.21 8.44 -6.88
CA SER A 42 -12.32 9.48 -6.37
C SER A 42 -12.35 9.61 -4.84
N TYR A 43 -13.54 9.48 -4.23
CA TYR A 43 -13.71 9.50 -2.77
C TYR A 43 -13.15 8.24 -2.13
N GLU A 44 -13.36 7.09 -2.75
CA GLU A 44 -12.77 5.83 -2.30
C GLU A 44 -11.24 5.92 -2.31
N MET A 45 -10.64 6.43 -3.39
CA MET A 45 -9.19 6.64 -3.45
C MET A 45 -8.68 7.60 -2.37
N ALA A 46 -9.42 8.65 -2.05
CA ALA A 46 -9.07 9.56 -0.95
C ALA A 46 -9.12 8.85 0.41
N ALA A 47 -10.16 8.04 0.66
CA ALA A 47 -10.29 7.22 1.86
C ALA A 47 -9.12 6.23 1.97
N ILE A 48 -8.81 5.49 0.90
CA ILE A 48 -7.69 4.53 0.87
C ILE A 48 -6.38 5.21 1.24
N ARG A 49 -6.05 6.36 0.63
CA ARG A 49 -4.80 7.08 0.94
C ARG A 49 -4.72 7.49 2.42
N ARG A 50 -5.84 7.94 3.00
CA ARG A 50 -5.91 8.27 4.43
C ARG A 50 -5.70 7.01 5.28
N GLY A 51 -6.40 5.93 4.96
CA GLY A 51 -6.32 4.69 5.72
C GLY A 51 -4.98 3.97 5.63
N GLU A 52 -4.35 3.95 4.45
CA GLU A 52 -2.98 3.48 4.24
C GLU A 52 -1.98 4.32 5.05
N ASN A 53 -2.19 5.63 5.17
CA ASN A 53 -1.36 6.50 6.01
C ASN A 53 -1.50 6.14 7.50
N LEU A 54 -2.75 6.02 7.98
CA LEU A 54 -3.06 5.68 9.37
C LEU A 54 -2.51 4.31 9.78
N THR A 55 -2.68 3.31 8.93
CA THR A 55 -2.27 1.93 9.23
C THR A 55 -0.80 1.64 8.91
N ARG A 56 -0.11 2.55 8.21
CA ARG A 56 1.24 2.36 7.65
C ARG A 56 1.36 1.12 6.73
N ARG A 57 0.23 0.61 6.23
CA ARG A 57 0.09 -0.56 5.37
C ARG A 57 -0.37 -0.13 3.97
N ALA A 58 -0.06 -0.93 2.96
CA ALA A 58 -0.67 -0.82 1.64
C ALA A 58 -1.95 -1.67 1.63
N TRP A 59 -3.05 -1.13 1.12
CA TRP A 59 -4.33 -1.85 0.98
C TRP A 59 -4.47 -2.39 -0.43
N MET A 60 -4.11 -1.55 -1.41
CA MET A 60 -4.07 -1.93 -2.82
C MET A 60 -2.67 -2.44 -3.18
N ARG A 61 -2.59 -3.44 -4.06
CA ARG A 61 -1.31 -3.88 -4.62
C ARG A 61 -0.63 -2.70 -5.33
N THR A 62 0.50 -2.30 -4.78
CA THR A 62 1.23 -1.09 -5.13
C THR A 62 2.70 -1.43 -5.30
N LYS A 63 3.29 -0.96 -6.40
CA LYS A 63 4.71 -1.04 -6.70
C LYS A 63 5.43 0.12 -6.02
N TRP A 64 6.43 -0.21 -5.22
CA TRP A 64 7.26 0.70 -4.48
C TRP A 64 8.70 0.63 -4.96
N GLU A 65 9.38 1.77 -4.90
CA GLU A 65 10.81 1.93 -5.10
C GLU A 65 11.41 2.50 -3.81
N LEU A 66 12.29 1.73 -3.18
CA LEU A 66 13.05 2.11 -2.00
C LEU A 66 14.50 2.35 -2.40
N THR A 67 14.97 3.60 -2.27
CA THR A 67 16.37 3.94 -2.42
C THR A 67 17.07 4.04 -1.06
N LEU A 68 18.31 3.58 -0.98
CA LEU A 68 19.17 3.67 0.19
C LEU A 68 20.57 4.11 -0.25
N ASP A 69 21.31 4.79 0.63
CA ASP A 69 22.68 5.23 0.33
C ASP A 69 23.67 4.06 0.38
N SER A 70 23.37 3.02 1.14
CA SER A 70 24.12 1.75 1.17
C SER A 70 23.21 0.61 1.61
N PHE A 71 23.67 -0.63 1.49
CA PHE A 71 23.00 -1.74 2.14
C PHE A 71 23.06 -1.60 3.67
N PRO A 72 22.00 -2.00 4.40
CA PRO A 72 22.01 -2.00 5.85
C PRO A 72 22.81 -3.19 6.40
N THR A 73 23.27 -3.10 7.64
CA THR A 73 23.85 -4.25 8.34
C THR A 73 22.74 -5.25 8.69
N GLY A 74 22.72 -6.43 8.05
CA GLY A 74 21.72 -7.47 8.28
C GLY A 74 20.47 -7.29 7.43
N GLN A 75 19.28 -7.32 8.02
CA GLN A 75 18.03 -7.29 7.25
C GLN A 75 17.72 -5.90 6.68
N MET A 76 17.19 -5.86 5.46
CA MET A 76 16.63 -4.68 4.83
C MET A 76 15.11 -4.69 4.96
N VAL A 77 14.58 -3.82 5.81
CA VAL A 77 13.13 -3.72 6.05
C VAL A 77 12.43 -3.05 4.87
N LEU A 78 11.42 -3.72 4.32
CA LEU A 78 10.56 -3.20 3.28
C LEU A 78 9.31 -2.54 3.92
N PRO A 79 9.15 -1.22 3.80
CA PRO A 79 8.01 -0.53 4.40
C PRO A 79 6.70 -0.89 3.68
N ARG A 80 5.56 -0.52 4.29
CA ARG A 80 4.20 -0.73 3.74
C ARG A 80 3.84 -2.22 3.59
N PRO A 81 3.73 -3.03 4.67
CA PRO A 81 3.16 -4.38 4.56
C PRO A 81 1.72 -4.35 4.04
N PRO A 82 1.10 -5.49 3.67
CA PRO A 82 1.72 -6.80 3.54
C PRO A 82 2.61 -6.87 2.30
N LEU A 83 3.74 -7.56 2.40
CA LEU A 83 4.57 -7.85 1.23
C LEU A 83 3.87 -8.93 0.41
N THR A 84 3.45 -8.60 -0.81
CA THR A 84 2.83 -9.56 -1.75
C THR A 84 3.70 -9.84 -2.95
N THR A 85 4.97 -9.47 -2.85
CA THR A 85 5.98 -9.75 -3.86
C THR A 85 6.37 -11.20 -3.80
N ILE A 86 6.29 -11.91 -4.93
CA ILE A 86 7.03 -13.17 -5.08
C ILE A 86 8.49 -12.85 -5.43
N ALA A 87 9.43 -13.74 -5.12
CA ALA A 87 10.86 -13.46 -5.30
C ALA A 87 11.26 -12.94 -6.70
N ALA A 88 10.54 -13.36 -7.73
CA ALA A 88 10.74 -12.93 -9.11
C ALA A 88 10.35 -11.46 -9.40
N GLU A 89 9.55 -10.80 -8.55
CA GLU A 89 9.15 -9.40 -8.76
C GLU A 89 9.92 -8.41 -7.89
N VAL A 90 10.78 -8.88 -6.97
CA VAL A 90 11.76 -8.01 -6.31
C VAL A 90 12.89 -7.75 -7.31
N VAL A 91 13.24 -6.48 -7.51
CA VAL A 91 14.44 -6.10 -8.25
C VAL A 91 15.32 -5.27 -7.34
N VAL A 92 16.49 -5.81 -7.02
CA VAL A 92 17.52 -5.11 -6.25
C VAL A 92 18.65 -4.73 -7.20
N THR A 93 18.88 -3.43 -7.36
CA THR A 93 20.04 -2.90 -8.07
C THR A 93 20.92 -2.10 -7.13
N TYR A 94 22.22 -2.12 -7.38
CA TYR A 94 23.17 -1.34 -6.59
C TYR A 94 24.32 -0.84 -7.45
N ILE A 95 25.00 0.21 -6.99
CA ILE A 95 26.22 0.72 -7.62
C ILE A 95 27.41 0.10 -6.89
N ASP A 96 28.23 -0.67 -7.60
CA ASP A 96 29.42 -1.31 -7.05
C ASP A 96 30.56 -0.29 -6.81
N PRO A 97 31.62 -0.66 -6.05
CA PRO A 97 32.76 0.24 -5.79
C PRO A 97 33.52 0.68 -7.07
N ALA A 98 33.30 0.01 -8.20
CA ALA A 98 33.84 0.41 -9.51
C ALA A 98 32.91 1.37 -10.29
N ALA A 99 31.85 1.88 -9.64
CA ALA A 99 30.85 2.79 -10.19
C ALA A 99 29.99 2.19 -11.32
N ALA A 100 29.85 0.86 -11.37
CA ALA A 100 28.94 0.18 -12.30
C ALA A 100 27.63 -0.24 -11.60
N VAL A 101 26.52 -0.17 -12.34
CA VAL A 101 25.21 -0.65 -11.85
C VAL A 101 25.15 -2.16 -11.99
N GLN A 102 24.96 -2.85 -10.87
CA GLN A 102 24.77 -4.28 -10.76
C GLN A 102 23.33 -4.61 -10.38
N THR A 103 22.84 -5.75 -10.84
CA THR A 103 21.57 -6.31 -10.42
C THR A 103 21.84 -7.53 -9.55
N LEU A 104 21.36 -7.52 -8.31
CA LEU A 104 21.47 -8.67 -7.42
C LEU A 104 20.44 -9.72 -7.84
N GLY A 105 20.91 -10.93 -8.16
CA GLY A 105 20.03 -12.03 -8.54
C GLY A 105 19.15 -12.50 -7.39
N ALA A 106 18.01 -13.14 -7.70
CA ALA A 106 17.05 -13.61 -6.71
C ALA A 106 17.60 -14.67 -5.72
N THR A 107 18.75 -15.27 -6.00
CA THR A 107 19.46 -16.19 -5.09
C THR A 107 20.41 -15.46 -4.12
N GLY A 108 20.66 -14.16 -4.35
CA GLY A 108 21.52 -13.31 -3.53
C GLY A 108 20.83 -12.74 -2.29
N TYR A 109 19.54 -12.97 -2.12
CA TYR A 109 18.77 -12.54 -0.95
C TYR A 109 17.65 -13.53 -0.62
N GLY A 110 17.37 -13.69 0.66
CA GLY A 110 16.15 -14.30 1.18
C GLY A 110 15.04 -13.26 1.36
N ILE A 111 13.80 -13.70 1.28
CA ILE A 111 12.62 -12.85 1.49
C ILE A 111 11.87 -13.34 2.72
N ASP A 112 11.68 -12.47 3.69
CA ASP A 112 10.71 -12.66 4.76
C ASP A 112 9.40 -11.95 4.40
N GLU A 113 8.46 -12.73 3.87
CA GLU A 113 7.10 -12.33 3.55
C GLU A 113 6.13 -12.45 4.73
N ARG A 114 6.57 -13.07 5.85
CA ARG A 114 5.71 -13.37 7.00
C ARG A 114 5.72 -12.26 8.04
N SER A 115 6.87 -11.59 8.19
CA SER A 115 6.97 -10.42 9.05
C SER A 115 6.20 -9.25 8.45
N GLU A 116 5.61 -8.44 9.33
CA GLU A 116 4.91 -7.21 8.95
C GLU A 116 5.52 -6.06 9.77
N PRO A 117 6.45 -5.25 9.20
CA PRO A 117 6.85 -5.20 7.78
C PRO A 117 7.74 -6.36 7.31
N GLY A 118 7.62 -6.70 6.02
CA GLY A 118 8.45 -7.72 5.38
C GLY A 118 9.89 -7.23 5.23
N SER A 119 10.85 -8.15 5.08
CA SER A 119 12.26 -7.80 4.98
C SER A 119 13.00 -8.66 3.95
N LEU A 120 14.05 -8.10 3.36
CA LEU A 120 15.04 -8.87 2.61
C LEU A 120 16.21 -9.18 3.55
N ILE A 121 16.70 -10.41 3.50
CA ILE A 121 17.84 -10.88 4.29
C ILE A 121 18.94 -11.25 3.30
N PRO A 122 20.23 -11.00 3.59
CA PRO A 122 21.30 -11.57 2.78
C PRO A 122 21.14 -13.09 2.68
N SER A 123 21.57 -13.68 1.56
CA SER A 123 21.43 -15.12 1.33
C SER A 123 22.02 -15.93 2.49
N THR A 124 21.37 -17.02 2.89
CA THR A 124 21.88 -17.93 3.93
C THR A 124 22.82 -19.00 3.37
N GLU A 125 22.86 -19.17 2.05
CA GLU A 125 23.61 -20.23 1.36
C GLU A 125 25.10 -19.87 1.19
N SER A 126 25.40 -18.58 1.09
CA SER A 126 26.74 -18.05 1.26
C SER A 126 26.71 -17.19 2.52
N SER A 127 27.65 -17.37 3.43
CA SER A 127 27.81 -16.57 4.65
C SER A 127 28.22 -15.12 4.35
N GLU A 128 27.62 -14.50 3.34
CA GLU A 128 27.99 -13.23 2.76
C GLU A 128 27.06 -12.14 3.31
N ASP A 129 27.65 -11.09 3.84
CA ASP A 129 27.00 -9.79 4.01
C ASP A 129 26.52 -9.27 2.65
N TRP A 130 25.71 -8.20 2.65
CA TRP A 130 25.35 -7.54 1.40
C TRP A 130 26.61 -7.12 0.60
N PRO A 131 26.54 -7.10 -0.75
CA PRO A 131 27.64 -6.62 -1.56
C PRO A 131 28.06 -5.20 -1.17
N ASP A 132 29.35 -4.92 -1.27
CA ASP A 132 29.86 -3.56 -1.09
C ASP A 132 29.26 -2.62 -2.15
N THR A 133 28.99 -1.40 -1.72
CA THR A 133 28.41 -0.33 -2.56
C THR A 133 29.36 0.85 -2.67
N ASN A 134 29.25 1.60 -3.76
CA ASN A 134 29.94 2.88 -3.90
C ASN A 134 29.44 3.92 -2.88
N ASP A 135 30.31 4.84 -2.47
CA ASP A 135 29.98 5.94 -1.56
C ASP A 135 29.31 7.09 -2.32
N VAL A 136 28.09 6.84 -2.80
CA VAL A 136 27.26 7.79 -3.55
C VAL A 136 25.83 7.76 -3.01
N PHE A 137 25.13 8.90 -3.12
CA PHE A 137 23.73 8.97 -2.71
C PHE A 137 22.85 8.02 -3.55
N ASN A 138 21.90 7.34 -2.89
CA ASN A 138 21.00 6.37 -3.50
C ASN A 138 21.71 5.21 -4.22
N ALA A 139 22.84 4.73 -3.68
CA ALA A 139 23.60 3.64 -4.29
C ALA A 139 22.81 2.34 -4.44
N VAL A 140 21.80 2.09 -3.59
CA VAL A 140 20.95 0.90 -3.63
C VAL A 140 19.52 1.29 -3.99
N THR A 141 18.91 0.56 -4.92
CA THR A 141 17.51 0.72 -5.29
C THR A 141 16.80 -0.64 -5.26
N VAL A 142 15.70 -0.71 -4.51
CA VAL A 142 14.88 -1.91 -4.39
C VAL A 142 13.48 -1.62 -4.87
N THR A 143 13.04 -2.38 -5.87
CA THR A 143 11.68 -2.35 -6.37
C THR A 143 10.92 -3.57 -5.83
N PHE A 144 9.76 -3.35 -5.23
CA PHE A 144 8.91 -4.42 -4.69
C PHE A 144 7.42 -4.06 -4.79
N PHE A 145 6.55 -5.04 -4.60
CA PHE A 145 5.10 -4.92 -4.50
C PHE A 145 4.60 -5.18 -3.09
N SER A 146 3.72 -4.32 -2.61
CA SER A 146 3.02 -4.52 -1.34
C SER A 146 1.54 -4.18 -1.43
N GLY A 147 0.75 -4.62 -0.47
CA GLY A 147 -0.71 -4.49 -0.49
C GLY A 147 -1.41 -5.84 -0.63
N TYR A 148 -2.69 -5.91 -0.28
CA TYR A 148 -3.45 -7.15 -0.36
C TYR A 148 -3.50 -7.67 -1.81
N ALA A 149 -3.48 -8.99 -1.97
CA ALA A 149 -3.40 -9.63 -3.27
C ALA A 149 -4.62 -9.30 -4.16
N THR A 150 -4.35 -9.03 -5.44
CA THR A 150 -5.30 -8.47 -6.42
C THR A 150 -6.35 -9.43 -6.96
N ALA A 151 -6.37 -10.69 -6.53
CA ALA A 151 -7.23 -11.69 -7.17
C ALA A 151 -8.73 -11.47 -6.87
N THR A 152 -9.08 -10.98 -5.68
CA THR A 152 -10.48 -10.75 -5.26
C THR A 152 -10.55 -9.69 -4.16
N THR A 153 -11.64 -8.91 -4.14
CA THR A 153 -11.96 -7.95 -3.05
C THR A 153 -12.04 -8.62 -1.68
N ASN A 154 -12.37 -9.92 -1.63
CA ASN A 154 -12.41 -10.74 -0.42
C ASN A 154 -11.07 -10.93 0.31
N VAL A 155 -9.94 -10.50 -0.27
CA VAL A 155 -8.64 -10.55 0.41
C VAL A 155 -8.46 -9.38 1.38
N ILE A 156 -9.15 -8.25 1.14
CA ILE A 156 -9.08 -7.08 2.02
C ILE A 156 -10.04 -7.29 3.20
N PRO A 157 -9.59 -7.15 4.46
CA PRO A 157 -10.44 -7.31 5.63
C PRO A 157 -11.73 -6.48 5.59
N GLU A 158 -12.84 -7.07 5.99
CA GLU A 158 -14.16 -6.43 5.95
C GLU A 158 -14.23 -5.14 6.77
N SER A 159 -13.48 -5.06 7.87
CA SER A 159 -13.31 -3.85 8.69
C SER A 159 -12.76 -2.66 7.90
N ILE A 160 -11.77 -2.91 7.02
CA ILE A 160 -11.18 -1.90 6.13
C ILE A 160 -12.20 -1.50 5.07
N GLN A 161 -12.88 -2.47 4.45
CA GLN A 161 -13.93 -2.18 3.46
C GLN A 161 -15.06 -1.34 4.06
N GLN A 162 -15.50 -1.68 5.28
CA GLN A 162 -16.54 -0.95 5.98
C GLN A 162 -16.10 0.45 6.37
N TRP A 163 -14.85 0.64 6.81
CA TRP A 163 -14.29 1.96 7.05
C TRP A 163 -14.29 2.81 5.77
N ILE A 164 -13.90 2.24 4.63
CA ILE A 164 -13.95 2.92 3.32
C ILE A 164 -15.39 3.36 3.00
N ARG A 165 -16.38 2.47 3.12
CA ARG A 165 -17.80 2.80 2.87
C ARG A 165 -18.27 4.00 3.71
N LEU A 166 -17.94 4.01 5.00
CA LEU A 166 -18.31 5.08 5.92
C LEU A 166 -17.62 6.42 5.58
N GLN A 167 -16.33 6.39 5.21
CA GLN A 167 -15.62 7.59 4.76
C GLN A 167 -16.20 8.14 3.45
N VAL A 168 -16.50 7.27 2.48
CA VAL A 168 -17.12 7.67 1.21
C VAL A 168 -18.50 8.28 1.46
N GLY A 169 -19.31 7.69 2.34
CA GLY A 169 -20.61 8.28 2.73
C GLY A 169 -20.49 9.65 3.36
N GLN A 170 -19.48 9.86 4.21
CA GLN A 170 -19.21 11.17 4.78
C GLN A 170 -18.82 12.19 3.71
N MET A 171 -17.91 11.85 2.79
CA MET A 171 -17.47 12.74 1.69
C MET A 171 -18.60 13.04 0.69
N TYR A 172 -19.50 12.07 0.48
CA TYR A 172 -20.63 12.22 -0.43
C TYR A 172 -21.70 13.17 0.13
N GLU A 173 -22.06 13.02 1.40
CA GLU A 173 -23.05 13.87 2.09
C GLU A 173 -22.48 15.26 2.40
N PHE A 174 -21.24 15.34 2.88
CA PHE A 174 -20.58 16.58 3.28
C PHE A 174 -19.43 16.92 2.33
N ARG A 175 -19.69 17.84 1.41
CA ARG A 175 -18.69 18.35 0.45
C ARG A 175 -17.79 19.46 0.99
N GLU A 176 -17.96 19.81 2.26
CA GLU A 176 -17.21 20.82 2.98
C GLU A 176 -16.73 20.25 4.32
N PRO A 177 -15.66 20.81 4.92
CA PRO A 177 -15.23 20.42 6.25
C PRO A 177 -16.37 20.62 7.26
N VAL A 178 -16.73 19.56 7.98
CA VAL A 178 -17.75 19.63 9.01
C VAL A 178 -17.22 20.44 10.19
N ALA A 179 -17.95 21.46 10.64
CA ALA A 179 -17.58 22.26 11.79
C ALA A 179 -17.57 21.40 13.08
N ASP A 180 -16.54 21.61 13.91
CA ASP A 180 -16.15 20.80 15.08
C ASP A 180 -17.22 20.67 16.19
N GLY A 181 -18.36 21.36 16.06
CA GLY A 181 -19.43 21.43 17.05
C GLY A 181 -20.62 20.47 16.84
N SER A 182 -20.68 19.72 15.75
CA SER A 182 -21.88 18.94 15.36
C SER A 182 -21.76 17.42 15.59
N LEU A 183 -20.55 16.89 15.70
CA LEU A 183 -20.28 15.46 15.87
C LEU A 183 -19.42 15.28 17.12
N ASN A 184 -19.84 14.38 18.02
CA ASN A 184 -19.05 14.03 19.21
C ASN A 184 -17.65 13.58 18.80
N THR A 185 -16.67 14.48 18.87
CA THR A 185 -15.25 14.22 18.64
C THR A 185 -14.72 13.38 19.80
N GLN A 186 -15.03 12.08 19.78
CA GLN A 186 -14.39 11.16 20.70
C GLN A 186 -12.94 10.94 20.29
N ARG A 187 -12.09 10.75 21.30
CA ARG A 187 -10.63 10.75 21.24
C ARG A 187 -10.03 9.69 20.28
N ARG A 188 -10.85 8.76 19.81
CA ARG A 188 -10.76 8.05 18.52
C ARG A 188 -12.20 7.77 18.08
N ASP A 189 -12.62 8.26 16.93
CA ASP A 189 -13.93 7.92 16.41
C ASP A 189 -14.01 6.39 16.25
N PHE A 190 -15.15 5.78 16.60
CA PHE A 190 -15.42 4.35 16.38
C PHE A 190 -14.99 3.89 14.98
N LEU A 191 -15.09 4.79 14.00
CA LEU A 191 -14.61 4.63 12.64
C LEU A 191 -13.11 4.28 12.60
N ASP A 192 -12.23 5.16 13.04
CA ASP A 192 -10.78 4.90 12.99
C ASP A 192 -10.38 3.71 13.88
N GLY A 193 -11.15 3.42 14.93
CA GLY A 193 -11.01 2.20 15.74
C GLY A 193 -11.20 0.89 14.96
N LEU A 194 -11.90 0.89 13.82
CA LEU A 194 -11.97 -0.28 12.93
C LEU A 194 -10.61 -0.66 12.34
N LEU A 195 -9.69 0.31 12.24
CA LEU A 195 -8.37 0.13 11.66
C LEU A 195 -7.31 -0.29 12.69
N ASP A 196 -7.59 -0.16 13.99
CA ASP A 196 -6.64 -0.43 15.08
C ASP A 196 -5.92 -1.80 14.97
N PRO A 197 -6.58 -2.91 14.61
CA PRO A 197 -5.91 -4.21 14.45
C PRO A 197 -4.89 -4.28 13.31
N TYR A 198 -4.92 -3.32 12.38
CA TYR A 198 -4.10 -3.32 11.16
C TYR A 198 -2.99 -2.26 11.19
N ILE A 199 -2.88 -1.50 12.28
CA ILE A 199 -1.84 -0.49 12.46
C ILE A 199 -0.50 -1.18 12.70
N VAL A 200 0.49 -0.80 11.90
CA VAL A 200 1.87 -1.26 12.04
C VAL A 200 2.67 -0.19 12.78
N PHE A 201 3.35 -0.61 13.85
CA PHE A 201 4.18 0.24 14.70
C PHE A 201 5.61 0.36 14.19
#